data_AF-A0A956X147-F1
#
_entry.id   AF-A0A956X147-F1
#
_cell.length_a   1.000
_cell.length_b   1.000
_cell.length_c   1.000
_cell.angle_alpha   90.00
_cell.angle_beta   90.00
_cell.angle_gamma   90.00
#
_symmetry.space_group_name_H-M   'P 1'
#
loop_
_entity.id
_entity.type
_entity.pdbx_description
1 polymer ?
#
loop_
_entity_poly.entity_id
_entity_poly.type
_entity_poly.pdbx_seq_one_letter_code
_entity_poly.pdbx_strand_id
1 'polypeptide(L)'
;MPDHTYTIIEVAIFLSPALLSMVVLIGVLAIMATRRTDGQEMRRLTERVRNLEAEHAIDAGKLAAADRQIFHLGRMLSMLADLVVESGLALPTEIREYLGEFRSLSGQSAEQTEETDHLLHVLDRFFDLAEIGELAFRLNVDFDNLAGERKADKARALICYLERRGRLEELISAIRATRPNLPWIGGRGPP
;
A
#
# COMPACT_ATOMS: atom_id res chain seq x y z
N MET A 1 81.92 9.43 40.38
CA MET A 1 80.63 8.83 40.77
C MET A 1 79.57 9.90 40.62
N PRO A 2 78.71 9.86 39.59
CA PRO A 2 77.61 10.80 39.49
C PRO A 2 76.45 10.35 40.39
N ASP A 3 75.88 11.32 41.09
CA ASP A 3 74.85 11.19 42.10
C ASP A 3 73.49 10.94 41.41
N HIS A 4 72.97 9.71 41.51
CA HIS A 4 71.70 9.30 40.89
C HIS A 4 70.54 9.50 41.88
N THR A 5 70.28 10.74 42.27
CA THR A 5 69.07 11.12 43.01
C THR A 5 68.18 11.97 42.12
N TYR A 6 67.66 11.37 41.05
CA TYR A 6 66.51 11.93 40.35
C TYR A 6 65.36 12.01 41.35
N THR A 7 65.04 13.24 41.77
CA THR A 7 63.97 13.52 42.72
C THR A 7 62.65 13.06 42.11
N ILE A 8 61.84 12.36 42.90
CA ILE A 8 60.52 11.80 42.54
C ILE A 8 59.62 12.85 41.82
N ILE A 9 59.86 14.14 42.10
CA ILE A 9 59.18 15.29 41.51
C ILE A 9 59.46 15.44 40.00
N GLU A 10 60.70 15.24 39.52
CA GLU A 10 61.01 15.35 38.08
C GLU A 10 60.37 14.22 37.27
N VAL A 11 60.35 13.00 37.83
CA VAL A 11 59.68 11.84 37.23
C VAL A 11 58.17 12.07 37.17
N ALA A 12 57.57 12.66 38.21
CA ALA A 12 56.15 12.96 38.25
C ALA A 12 55.73 14.03 37.20
N ILE A 13 56.57 15.03 36.97
CA ILE A 13 56.32 16.07 35.94
C ILE A 13 56.36 15.45 34.54
N PHE A 14 57.32 14.57 34.25
CA PHE A 14 57.43 13.90 32.97
C PHE A 14 56.31 12.87 32.71
N LEU A 15 55.78 12.23 33.75
CA LEU A 15 54.71 11.22 33.61
C LEU A 15 53.32 11.85 33.42
N SER A 16 53.11 13.08 33.90
CA SER A 16 51.82 13.77 33.85
C SER A 16 51.24 14.00 32.43
N PRO A 17 51.99 14.43 31.40
CA PRO A 17 51.43 14.58 30.06
C PRO A 17 51.11 13.24 29.40
N ALA A 18 51.89 12.19 29.69
CA ALA A 18 51.64 10.86 29.15
C ALA A 18 50.33 10.28 29.70
N LEU A 19 50.10 10.40 31.01
CA LEU A 19 48.84 9.98 31.63
C LEU A 19 47.65 10.78 31.10
N LEU A 20 47.78 12.10 30.94
CA LEU A 20 46.72 12.93 30.39
C LEU A 20 46.37 12.53 28.95
N SER A 21 47.38 12.29 28.11
CA SER A 21 47.17 11.85 26.72
C SER A 21 46.46 10.49 26.64
N MET A 22 46.79 9.57 27.57
CA MET A 22 46.17 8.26 27.65
C MET A 22 44.70 8.34 28.03
N VAL A 23 44.33 9.20 29.01
CA VAL A 23 42.94 9.41 29.41
C VAL A 23 42.12 10.00 28.27
N VAL A 24 42.67 10.97 27.54
CA VAL A 24 42.00 11.56 26.37
C VAL A 24 41.80 10.52 25.28
N LEU A 25 42.81 9.69 25.00
CA LEU A 25 42.71 8.62 24.01
C LEU A 25 41.63 7.60 24.36
N ILE A 26 41.56 7.18 25.64
CA ILE A 26 40.52 6.26 26.14
C ILE A 26 39.13 6.90 25.97
N GLY A 27 38.98 8.19 26.30
CA GLY A 27 37.73 8.93 26.12
C GLY A 27 37.29 8.99 24.65
N VAL A 28 38.22 9.29 23.73
CA VAL A 28 37.93 9.32 22.28
C VAL A 28 37.54 7.93 21.76
N LEU A 29 38.24 6.88 22.18
CA LEU A 29 37.91 5.51 21.81
C LEU A 29 36.53 5.08 22.34
N ALA A 30 36.17 5.48 23.57
CA ALA A 30 34.85 5.21 24.13
C ALA A 30 33.73 5.96 23.36
N ILE A 31 33.96 7.21 22.97
CA ILE A 31 33.02 7.99 22.14
C ILE A 31 32.89 7.40 20.73
N MET A 32 33.99 6.94 20.13
CA MET A 32 33.95 6.27 18.83
C MET A 32 33.23 4.92 18.89
N ALA A 33 33.44 4.14 19.95
CA ALA A 33 32.79 2.85 20.14
C ALA A 33 31.26 3.00 20.30
N THR A 34 30.80 3.97 21.09
CA THR A 34 29.37 4.27 21.29
C THR A 34 28.69 4.76 20.01
N ARG A 35 29.33 5.65 19.23
CA ARG A 35 28.78 6.07 17.93
C ARG A 35 28.68 4.93 16.90
N ARG A 36 29.56 3.92 16.98
CA ARG A 36 29.55 2.78 16.04
C ARG A 36 28.44 1.78 16.37
N THR A 37 28.12 1.59 17.64
CA THR A 37 27.03 0.70 18.08
C THR A 37 25.65 1.26 17.69
N ASP A 38 25.44 2.57 17.84
CA ASP A 38 24.16 3.21 17.50
C ASP A 38 23.78 3.04 16.03
N GLY A 39 24.77 3.11 15.13
CA GLY A 39 24.54 2.93 13.69
C GLY A 39 24.14 1.49 13.30
N GLN A 40 24.61 0.48 14.02
CA GLN A 40 24.24 -0.92 13.75
C GLN A 40 22.87 -1.25 14.31
N GLU A 41 22.53 -0.74 15.50
CA GLU A 41 21.21 -0.92 16.08
C GLU A 41 20.12 -0.21 15.27
N MET A 42 20.38 1.02 14.80
CA MET A 42 19.45 1.73 13.92
C MET A 42 19.20 0.98 12.60
N ARG A 43 20.23 0.38 11.99
CA ARG A 43 20.06 -0.44 10.78
C ARG A 43 19.20 -1.67 11.07
N ARG A 44 19.44 -2.38 12.19
CA ARG A 44 18.63 -3.54 12.59
C ARG A 44 17.18 -3.17 12.89
N LEU A 45 16.93 -2.03 13.53
CA LEU A 45 15.58 -1.53 13.79
C LEU A 45 14.87 -1.16 12.49
N THR A 46 15.56 -0.46 11.59
CA THR A 46 15.01 -0.10 10.28
C THR A 46 14.64 -1.34 9.47
N GLU A 47 15.50 -2.36 9.47
CA GLU A 47 15.26 -3.62 8.78
C GLU A 47 14.11 -4.42 9.41
N ARG A 48 13.98 -4.40 10.75
CA ARG A 48 12.83 -4.99 11.45
C ARG A 48 11.52 -4.28 11.13
N VAL A 49 11.50 -2.95 11.13
CA VAL A 49 10.30 -2.18 10.77
C VAL A 49 9.88 -2.48 9.34
N ARG A 50 10.82 -2.48 8.40
CA ARG A 50 10.54 -2.82 7.00
C ARG A 50 10.02 -4.24 6.81
N ASN A 51 10.55 -5.21 7.55
CA ASN A 51 10.05 -6.59 7.53
C ASN A 51 8.64 -6.69 8.12
N LEU A 52 8.36 -6.00 9.23
CA LEU A 52 7.02 -5.96 9.83
C LEU A 52 6.00 -5.28 8.92
N GLU A 53 6.37 -4.20 8.24
CA GLU A 53 5.51 -3.54 7.25
C GLU A 53 5.20 -4.46 6.06
N ALA A 54 6.20 -5.21 5.57
CA ALA A 54 6.00 -6.19 4.51
C ALA A 54 5.06 -7.34 4.95
N GLU A 55 5.20 -7.81 6.19
CA GLU A 55 4.35 -8.86 6.77
C GLU A 55 2.90 -8.36 6.91
N HIS A 56 2.69 -7.15 7.43
CA HIS A 56 1.37 -6.53 7.50
C HIS A 56 0.75 -6.26 6.12
N ALA A 57 1.54 -5.90 5.11
CA ALA A 57 1.04 -5.71 3.76
C ALA A 57 0.53 -7.03 3.14
N ILE A 58 1.20 -8.15 3.43
CA ILE A 58 0.77 -9.49 3.03
C ILE A 58 -0.55 -9.84 3.70
N ASP A 59 -0.69 -9.58 5.00
CA ASP A 59 -1.92 -9.90 5.74
C ASP A 59 -3.09 -9.02 5.32
N ALA A 60 -2.87 -7.73 5.05
CA ALA A 60 -3.86 -6.85 4.44
C ALA A 60 -4.31 -7.36 3.06
N GLY A 61 -3.38 -7.91 2.27
CA GLY A 61 -3.69 -8.55 0.99
C GLY A 61 -4.59 -9.79 1.14
N LYS A 62 -4.32 -10.63 2.15
CA LYS A 62 -5.15 -11.82 2.46
C LYS A 62 -6.55 -11.41 2.94
N LEU A 63 -6.63 -10.41 3.82
CA LEU A 63 -7.90 -9.85 4.30
C LEU A 63 -8.74 -9.30 3.14
N ALA A 64 -8.13 -8.53 2.24
CA ALA A 64 -8.80 -8.04 1.04
C ALA A 64 -9.23 -9.17 0.09
N ALA A 65 -8.47 -10.27 0.00
CA ALA A 65 -8.86 -11.43 -0.78
C ALA A 65 -10.04 -12.20 -0.16
N ALA A 66 -10.06 -12.34 1.17
CA ALA A 66 -11.17 -12.95 1.90
C ALA A 66 -12.45 -12.12 1.78
N ASP A 67 -12.34 -10.80 1.85
CA ASP A 67 -13.47 -9.88 1.69
C ASP A 67 -14.14 -10.04 0.32
N ARG A 68 -13.34 -10.14 -0.75
CA ARG A 68 -13.84 -10.46 -2.10
C ARG A 68 -14.58 -11.81 -2.16
N GLN A 69 -14.09 -12.83 -1.48
CA GLN A 69 -14.73 -14.15 -1.47
C GLN A 69 -16.05 -14.14 -0.71
N ILE A 70 -16.10 -13.48 0.44
CA ILE A 70 -17.33 -13.32 1.25
C ILE A 70 -18.38 -12.59 0.41
N PHE A 71 -17.96 -11.53 -0.28
CA PHE A 71 -18.83 -10.78 -1.16
C PHE A 71 -19.40 -11.62 -2.31
N HIS A 72 -18.55 -12.40 -3.00
CA HIS A 72 -18.98 -13.31 -4.05
C HIS A 72 -19.99 -14.35 -3.54
N LEU A 73 -19.75 -14.92 -2.34
CA LEU A 73 -20.64 -15.89 -1.73
C LEU A 73 -22.02 -15.28 -1.43
N GLY A 74 -22.03 -14.06 -0.87
CA GLY A 74 -23.26 -13.33 -0.59
C GLY A 74 -24.07 -12.99 -1.86
N ARG A 75 -23.39 -12.67 -2.97
CA ARG A 75 -24.01 -12.49 -4.29
C ARG A 75 -24.66 -13.79 -4.80
N MET A 76 -23.96 -14.92 -4.71
CA MET A 76 -24.53 -16.22 -5.10
C MET A 76 -25.78 -16.54 -4.27
N LEU A 77 -25.75 -16.27 -2.96
CA LEU A 77 -26.90 -16.46 -2.09
C LEU A 77 -28.08 -15.57 -2.48
N SER A 78 -27.83 -14.31 -2.85
CA SER A 78 -28.88 -13.41 -3.34
C SER A 78 -29.47 -13.88 -4.67
N MET A 79 -28.65 -14.32 -5.62
CA MET A 79 -29.12 -14.89 -6.89
C MET A 79 -29.98 -16.14 -6.68
N LEU A 80 -29.55 -17.04 -5.79
CA LEU A 80 -30.34 -18.23 -5.46
C LEU A 80 -31.65 -17.87 -4.77
N ALA A 81 -31.64 -16.88 -3.87
CA ALA A 81 -32.83 -16.42 -3.20
C ALA A 81 -33.84 -15.81 -4.17
N ASP A 82 -33.38 -15.00 -5.12
CA ASP A 82 -34.24 -14.43 -6.16
C ASP A 82 -34.83 -15.54 -7.05
N LEU A 83 -34.04 -16.55 -7.44
CA LEU A 83 -34.53 -17.72 -8.20
C LEU A 83 -35.58 -18.54 -7.43
N VAL A 84 -35.41 -18.71 -6.11
CA VAL A 84 -36.38 -19.38 -5.24
C VAL A 84 -37.70 -18.60 -5.19
N VAL A 85 -37.62 -17.27 -5.07
CA VAL A 85 -38.80 -16.39 -5.08
C VAL A 85 -39.50 -16.43 -6.44
N GLU A 86 -38.76 -16.39 -7.55
CA GLU A 86 -39.30 -16.53 -8.91
C GLU A 86 -40.00 -17.87 -9.14
N SER A 87 -39.52 -18.94 -8.47
CA SER A 87 -40.15 -20.26 -8.50
C SER A 87 -41.44 -20.35 -7.67
N GLY A 88 -41.88 -19.23 -7.05
CA GLY A 88 -43.09 -19.17 -6.23
C GLY A 88 -42.91 -19.72 -4.81
N LEU A 89 -41.68 -20.02 -4.40
CA LEU A 89 -41.38 -20.47 -3.03
C LEU A 89 -41.19 -19.27 -2.11
N ALA A 90 -41.87 -19.29 -0.97
CA ALA A 90 -41.72 -18.25 0.04
C ALA A 90 -40.44 -18.48 0.86
N LEU A 91 -39.59 -17.46 0.91
CA LEU A 91 -38.44 -17.45 1.81
C LEU A 91 -38.90 -17.16 3.26
N PRO A 92 -38.35 -17.87 4.25
CA PRO A 92 -38.49 -17.54 5.67
C PRO A 92 -38.17 -16.07 5.95
N THR A 93 -38.87 -15.48 6.93
CA THR A 93 -38.76 -14.06 7.27
C THR A 93 -37.33 -13.68 7.66
N GLU A 94 -36.64 -14.56 8.38
CA GLU A 94 -35.27 -14.37 8.86
C GLU A 94 -34.28 -14.28 7.69
N ILE A 95 -34.47 -15.13 6.67
CA ILE A 95 -33.62 -15.12 5.47
C ILE A 95 -33.90 -13.87 4.63
N ARG A 96 -35.16 -13.44 4.57
CA ARG A 96 -35.55 -12.23 3.85
C ARG A 96 -34.97 -10.97 4.48
N GLU A 97 -34.98 -10.88 5.80
CA GLU A 97 -34.41 -9.78 6.57
C GLU A 97 -32.88 -9.73 6.38
N TYR A 98 -32.20 -10.87 6.55
CA TYR A 98 -30.76 -10.98 6.31
C TYR A 98 -30.36 -10.62 4.88
N LEU A 99 -31.09 -11.10 3.87
CA LEU A 99 -30.82 -10.77 2.47
C LEU A 99 -31.18 -9.32 2.11
N GLY A 100 -32.14 -8.72 2.82
CA GLY A 100 -32.46 -7.30 2.69
C GLY A 100 -31.34 -6.40 3.21
N GLU A 101 -30.81 -6.72 4.39
CA GLU A 101 -29.63 -6.07 4.96
C GLU A 101 -28.38 -6.32 4.11
N PHE A 102 -28.19 -7.54 3.63
CA PHE A 102 -27.11 -7.84 2.69
C PHE A 102 -27.27 -7.07 1.38
N ARG A 103 -28.48 -6.95 0.80
CA ARG A 103 -28.73 -6.14 -0.41
C ARG A 103 -28.47 -4.65 -0.21
N SER A 104 -28.76 -4.10 0.97
CA SER A 104 -28.47 -2.69 1.25
C SER A 104 -26.97 -2.44 1.41
N LEU A 105 -26.25 -3.36 2.07
CA LEU A 105 -24.79 -3.32 2.22
C LEU A 105 -24.06 -3.60 0.89
N SER A 106 -24.54 -4.59 0.14
CA SER A 106 -23.96 -4.97 -1.15
C SER A 106 -24.38 -4.06 -2.28
N GLY A 107 -25.51 -3.34 -2.21
CA GLY A 107 -25.93 -2.40 -3.26
C GLY A 107 -24.89 -1.31 -3.53
N GLN A 108 -24.20 -0.83 -2.50
CA GLN A 108 -23.12 0.16 -2.66
C GLN A 108 -21.80 -0.46 -3.15
N SER A 109 -21.45 -1.65 -2.66
CA SER A 109 -20.19 -2.32 -3.04
C SER A 109 -20.27 -3.11 -4.36
N ALA A 110 -21.46 -3.57 -4.77
CA ALA A 110 -21.70 -4.31 -6.00
C ALA A 110 -21.64 -3.41 -7.22
N GLU A 111 -22.32 -2.26 -7.16
CA GLU A 111 -22.25 -1.26 -8.23
C GLU A 111 -20.81 -0.78 -8.44
N GLN A 112 -20.08 -0.53 -7.35
CA GLN A 112 -18.67 -0.12 -7.41
C GLN A 112 -17.74 -1.21 -7.94
N THR A 113 -17.92 -2.47 -7.53
CA THR A 113 -17.09 -3.57 -8.01
C THR A 113 -17.37 -3.88 -9.49
N GLU A 114 -18.64 -3.86 -9.92
CA GLU A 114 -19.00 -4.04 -11.33
C GLU A 114 -18.50 -2.88 -12.21
N GLU A 115 -18.57 -1.64 -11.72
CA GLU A 115 -18.05 -0.47 -12.41
C GLU A 115 -16.52 -0.54 -12.58
N THR A 116 -15.80 -0.94 -11.52
CA THR A 116 -14.34 -1.13 -11.54
C THR A 116 -13.92 -2.26 -12.49
N ASP A 117 -14.59 -3.41 -12.46
CA ASP A 117 -14.28 -4.54 -13.35
C ASP A 117 -14.57 -4.21 -14.82
N HIS A 118 -15.65 -3.46 -15.07
CA HIS A 118 -15.98 -3.01 -16.43
C HIS A 118 -15.00 -1.96 -16.94
N LEU A 119 -14.61 -0.99 -16.11
CA LEU A 119 -13.55 -0.01 -16.43
C LEU A 119 -12.24 -0.71 -16.78
N LEU A 120 -11.87 -1.73 -16.00
CA LEU A 120 -10.68 -2.51 -16.27
C LEU A 120 -10.77 -3.22 -17.63
N HIS A 121 -11.92 -3.80 -17.95
CA HIS A 121 -12.14 -4.43 -19.25
C HIS A 121 -12.04 -3.42 -20.40
N VAL A 122 -12.60 -2.22 -20.24
CA VAL A 122 -12.52 -1.15 -21.24
C VAL A 122 -11.07 -0.69 -21.45
N LEU A 123 -10.33 -0.42 -20.37
CA LEU A 123 -8.92 -0.03 -20.45
C LEU A 123 -8.06 -1.14 -21.06
N ASP A 124 -8.29 -2.40 -20.71
CA ASP A 124 -7.51 -3.51 -21.28
C ASP A 124 -7.85 -3.80 -22.75
N ARG A 125 -9.09 -3.58 -23.18
CA ARG A 125 -9.53 -3.88 -24.55
C ARG A 125 -9.20 -2.75 -25.53
N PHE A 126 -9.37 -1.49 -25.12
CA PHE A 126 -9.38 -0.35 -26.03
C PHE A 126 -8.21 0.60 -25.88
N PHE A 127 -7.41 0.46 -24.81
CA PHE A 127 -6.23 1.25 -24.57
C PHE A 127 -4.98 0.38 -24.63
N ASP A 128 -3.88 0.96 -25.11
CA ASP A 128 -2.54 0.41 -24.93
C ASP A 128 -1.87 0.97 -23.66
N LEU A 129 -0.65 0.49 -23.38
CA LEU A 129 0.07 0.90 -22.17
C LEU A 129 0.46 2.39 -22.18
N ALA A 130 0.81 2.93 -23.34
CA ALA A 130 1.21 4.33 -23.48
C ALA A 130 -0.01 5.25 -23.31
N GLU A 131 -1.15 4.87 -23.89
CA GLU A 131 -2.42 5.59 -23.72
C GLU A 131 -2.89 5.59 -22.26
N ILE A 132 -2.69 4.50 -21.51
CA ILE A 132 -2.97 4.49 -20.06
C ILE A 132 -2.03 5.44 -19.31
N GLY A 133 -0.76 5.52 -19.71
CA GLY A 133 0.21 6.48 -19.17
C GLY A 133 -0.23 7.93 -19.40
N GLU A 134 -0.65 8.26 -20.61
CA GLU A 134 -1.20 9.57 -20.95
C GLU A 134 -2.46 9.89 -20.14
N LEU A 135 -3.32 8.88 -19.92
CA LEU A 135 -4.53 9.04 -19.13
C LEU A 135 -4.22 9.29 -17.64
N ALA A 136 -3.23 8.58 -17.09
CA ALA A 136 -2.72 8.82 -15.75
C ALA A 136 -2.12 10.22 -15.62
N PHE A 137 -1.31 10.64 -16.59
CA PHE A 137 -0.71 11.99 -16.63
C PHE A 137 -1.78 13.09 -16.62
N ARG A 138 -2.80 12.98 -17.47
CA ARG A 138 -3.94 13.92 -17.50
C ARG A 138 -4.72 13.99 -16.19
N LEU A 139 -4.78 12.90 -15.46
CA LEU A 139 -5.44 12.81 -14.15
C LEU A 139 -4.54 13.25 -12.98
N ASN A 140 -3.33 13.72 -13.31
CA ASN A 140 -2.28 14.09 -12.37
C ASN A 140 -1.90 12.91 -11.44
N VAL A 141 -1.79 11.72 -12.03
CA VAL A 141 -1.34 10.49 -11.38
C VAL A 141 0.03 10.12 -11.91
N ASP A 142 0.97 9.89 -11.00
CA ASP A 142 2.31 9.41 -11.34
C ASP A 142 2.24 7.96 -11.81
N PHE A 143 2.35 7.77 -13.13
CA PHE A 143 2.28 6.45 -13.76
C PHE A 143 3.43 5.53 -13.36
N ASP A 144 4.62 6.08 -13.11
CA ASP A 144 5.80 5.27 -12.74
C ASP A 144 5.65 4.68 -11.34
N ASN A 145 4.93 5.38 -10.46
CA ASN A 145 4.64 4.92 -9.11
C ASN A 145 3.44 3.94 -9.01
N LEU A 146 2.73 3.67 -10.11
CA LEU A 146 1.67 2.67 -10.13
C LEU A 146 2.24 1.25 -10.09
N ALA A 147 1.64 0.37 -9.29
CA ALA A 147 2.08 -1.02 -9.17
C ALA A 147 1.88 -1.82 -10.47
N GLY A 148 2.83 -2.72 -10.76
CA GLY A 148 2.79 -3.64 -11.89
C GLY A 148 3.49 -3.12 -13.14
N GLU A 149 3.95 -4.03 -14.00
CA GLU A 149 4.69 -3.72 -15.23
C GLU A 149 3.85 -3.95 -16.49
N ARG A 150 2.81 -4.79 -16.40
CA ARG A 150 1.94 -5.12 -17.52
C ARG A 150 0.80 -4.11 -17.61
N LYS A 151 0.23 -3.99 -18.82
CA LYS A 151 -0.91 -3.13 -19.12
C LYS A 151 -2.09 -3.30 -18.17
N ALA A 152 -2.55 -4.53 -17.99
CA ALA A 152 -3.67 -4.84 -17.11
C ALA A 152 -3.36 -4.51 -15.63
N ASP A 153 -2.11 -4.70 -15.20
CA ASP A 153 -1.70 -4.39 -13.83
C ASP A 153 -1.67 -2.88 -13.59
N LYS A 154 -1.12 -2.10 -14.53
CA LYS A 154 -1.13 -0.63 -14.52
C LYS A 154 -2.54 -0.04 -14.59
N ALA A 155 -3.40 -0.58 -15.46
CA ALA A 155 -4.81 -0.18 -15.55
C ALA A 155 -5.53 -0.39 -14.23
N ARG A 156 -5.36 -1.57 -13.61
CA ARG A 156 -5.95 -1.89 -12.32
C ARG A 156 -5.40 -0.98 -11.22
N ALA A 157 -4.09 -0.74 -11.19
CA ALA A 157 -3.47 0.16 -10.22
C ALA A 157 -4.00 1.60 -10.35
N LEU A 158 -4.21 2.09 -11.57
CA LEU A 158 -4.80 3.41 -11.82
C LEU A 158 -6.24 3.49 -11.30
N ILE A 159 -7.07 2.49 -11.61
CA ILE A 159 -8.46 2.44 -11.12
C ILE A 159 -8.49 2.43 -9.60
N CYS A 160 -7.77 1.51 -8.94
CA CYS A 160 -7.72 1.44 -7.48
C CYS A 160 -7.18 2.72 -6.84
N TYR A 161 -6.20 3.39 -7.48
CA TYR A 161 -5.64 4.66 -7.00
C TYR A 161 -6.68 5.77 -6.98
N LEU A 162 -7.53 5.84 -8.00
CA LEU A 162 -8.57 6.87 -8.15
C LEU A 162 -9.82 6.53 -7.33
N GLU A 163 -10.21 5.27 -7.29
CA GLU A 163 -11.32 4.75 -6.47
C GLU A 163 -11.11 5.08 -4.99
N ARG A 164 -9.94 4.78 -4.42
CA ARG A 164 -9.58 5.11 -3.03
C ARG A 164 -9.65 6.61 -2.69
N ARG A 165 -9.62 7.47 -3.70
CA ARG A 165 -9.69 8.93 -3.56
C ARG A 165 -11.04 9.50 -3.98
N GLY A 166 -12.02 8.67 -4.34
CA GLY A 166 -13.32 9.10 -4.84
C GLY A 166 -13.26 9.84 -6.19
N ARG A 167 -12.19 9.60 -6.99
CA ARG A 167 -11.94 10.28 -8.28
C ARG A 167 -12.22 9.39 -9.49
N LEU A 168 -13.04 8.35 -9.33
CA LEU A 168 -13.37 7.41 -10.41
C LEU A 168 -14.18 8.09 -11.54
N GLU A 169 -15.03 9.05 -11.18
CA GLU A 169 -15.80 9.86 -12.14
C GLU A 169 -14.89 10.72 -13.04
N GLU A 170 -13.73 11.17 -12.54
CA GLU A 170 -12.73 11.88 -13.35
C GLU A 170 -12.09 10.95 -14.38
N LEU A 171 -11.81 9.69 -14.00
CA LEU A 171 -11.29 8.67 -14.91
C LEU A 171 -12.28 8.39 -16.03
N ILE A 172 -13.54 8.18 -15.66
CA ILE A 172 -14.63 7.98 -16.60
C ILE A 172 -14.68 9.17 -17.54
N SER A 173 -14.77 10.40 -17.01
CA SER A 173 -14.75 11.69 -17.73
C SER A 173 -13.60 11.79 -18.74
N ALA A 174 -12.40 11.39 -18.34
CA ALA A 174 -11.22 11.35 -19.17
C ALA A 174 -11.34 10.34 -20.32
N ILE A 175 -11.83 9.12 -20.06
CA ILE A 175 -12.07 8.10 -21.08
C ILE A 175 -13.11 8.58 -22.10
N ARG A 176 -14.18 9.25 -21.62
CA ARG A 176 -15.25 9.86 -22.46
C ARG A 176 -14.65 10.77 -23.52
N ALA A 177 -13.79 11.68 -23.07
CA ALA A 177 -13.19 12.71 -23.92
C ALA A 177 -12.23 12.13 -24.95
N THR A 178 -11.50 11.06 -24.60
CA THR A 178 -10.54 10.42 -25.50
C THR A 178 -11.24 9.54 -26.55
N ARG A 179 -12.31 8.83 -26.15
CA ARG A 179 -12.99 7.85 -27.01
C ARG A 179 -14.52 7.96 -26.82
N PRO A 180 -15.17 8.96 -27.45
CA PRO A 180 -16.62 9.18 -27.30
C PRO A 180 -17.49 8.04 -27.86
N ASN A 181 -16.94 7.24 -28.78
CA ASN A 181 -17.65 6.16 -29.49
C ASN A 181 -17.67 4.80 -28.76
N LEU A 182 -17.19 4.72 -27.52
CA LEU A 182 -17.22 3.46 -26.78
C LEU A 182 -18.66 3.14 -26.31
N PRO A 183 -19.08 1.87 -26.31
CA PRO A 183 -20.34 1.46 -25.69
C PRO A 183 -20.24 1.71 -24.18
N TRP A 184 -21.12 2.56 -23.67
CA TRP A 184 -20.95 3.19 -22.37
C TRP A 184 -21.34 2.34 -21.16
N ILE A 185 -20.60 2.60 -20.07
CA ILE A 185 -20.66 1.97 -18.76
C ILE A 185 -21.97 2.34 -18.03
N GLY A 186 -22.68 1.34 -17.49
CA GLY A 186 -23.62 1.54 -16.37
C GLY A 186 -24.86 2.40 -16.63
N GLY A 187 -25.47 2.36 -17.83
CA GLY A 187 -26.79 2.98 -18.06
C GLY A 187 -26.85 4.52 -18.04
N ARG A 188 -25.75 5.22 -17.75
CA ARG A 188 -25.62 6.68 -17.94
C ARG A 188 -25.20 7.00 -19.38
N GLY A 189 -26.14 6.79 -20.32
CA GLY A 189 -26.08 7.30 -21.70
C GLY A 189 -26.24 8.83 -21.77
N PRO A 190 -25.97 9.46 -22.92
CA PRO A 190 -25.96 10.92 -23.04
C PRO A 190 -27.37 11.51 -22.90
N PRO A 191 -27.54 12.78 -22.45
CA PRO A 191 -28.75 13.54 -22.73
C PRO A 191 -28.92 13.78 -24.25
#